data_AF-A0A644W3H5-F1
#
_entry.id   AF-A0A644W3H5-F1
#
_cell.length_a   1.000
_cell.length_b   1.000
_cell.length_c   1.000
_cell.angle_alpha   90.00
_cell.angle_beta   90.00
_cell.angle_gamma   90.00
#
_symmetry.space_group_name_H-M   'P 1'
#
loop_
_entity.id
_entity.type
_entity.pdbx_description
1 polymer ?
#
loop_
_entity_poly.entity_id
_entity_poly.type
_entity_poly.pdbx_seq_one_letter_code
_entity_poly.pdbx_strand_id
1 'polypeptide(L)'
;MSRFRNNLYTVEAIVFRDHAHRYIRSDDGTLFSNDRKTKILVADLPEWYVYGRYHKRFGYMSTKGITDLRYVPNKFTNHYLKDDSLYVAYGGKIEDAPLPNTGAFYDRLIGYDDIVWGGEIISVLRGAQIYSNYDISSIVEQLKEKKEWLVNEYPDEFGPERWDFDVDACFSEPFDNGHPQKYYAITLDNYFTPSIVSSSKRYYGTLQEIESFIDSLDQDQFSETVNAFRSFKKGKKAVTHHVAYAEKPLLEPVTLISENYQSLKERSWDFINIWDCIYTMKLHTVFMDILLIKDGDEYIRCIKPKIYGFCYHSNAHAEDHWEPVHNAWGHPGIVLFDDRKEPTVLTSLFLPEKKFSDVKAGVDALYSEDISLDPVCEDIFADG
;
A
#
# COMPACT_ATOMS: atom_id res chain seq x y z
N MET A 1 -23.07 -15.48 1.92
CA MET A 1 -23.44 -14.20 1.28
C MET A 1 -22.20 -13.32 1.25
N SER A 2 -21.84 -12.74 0.10
CA SER A 2 -20.68 -11.84 -0.04
C SER A 2 -20.78 -10.65 0.93
N ARG A 3 -19.68 -10.32 1.63
CA ARG A 3 -19.56 -9.13 2.52
C ARG A 3 -19.81 -7.83 1.75
N PHE A 4 -19.50 -7.80 0.45
CA PHE A 4 -19.64 -6.66 -0.45
C PHE A 4 -20.83 -6.89 -1.39
N ARG A 5 -21.80 -5.98 -1.37
CA ARG A 5 -23.09 -6.14 -2.08
C ARG A 5 -23.29 -5.15 -3.22
N ASN A 6 -22.53 -4.06 -3.24
CA ASN A 6 -22.68 -2.99 -4.22
C ASN A 6 -21.39 -2.85 -5.02
N ASN A 7 -21.52 -2.41 -6.27
CA ASN A 7 -20.38 -2.25 -7.16
C ASN A 7 -19.61 -0.96 -6.89
N LEU A 8 -20.17 0.00 -6.14
CA LEU A 8 -19.52 1.27 -5.82
C LEU A 8 -19.58 1.58 -4.32
N TYR A 9 -18.41 1.86 -3.74
CA TYR A 9 -18.26 2.41 -2.40
C TYR A 9 -17.48 3.72 -2.45
N THR A 10 -17.98 4.80 -1.87
CA THR A 10 -17.37 6.13 -1.98
C THR A 10 -16.78 6.61 -0.67
N VAL A 11 -15.67 7.35 -0.72
CA VAL A 11 -15.04 8.00 0.45
C VAL A 11 -15.93 9.13 0.98
N GLU A 12 -16.73 9.71 0.09
CA GLU A 12 -17.63 10.82 0.38
C GLU A 12 -19.06 10.54 -0.10
N ALA A 13 -20.04 11.11 0.59
CA ALA A 13 -21.43 11.19 0.14
C ALA A 13 -21.78 12.63 -0.19
N ILE A 14 -22.66 12.81 -1.18
CA ILE A 14 -23.23 14.13 -1.51
C ILE A 14 -24.58 14.23 -0.79
N VAL A 15 -24.69 15.18 0.11
CA VAL A 15 -25.94 15.47 0.82
C VAL A 15 -26.42 16.88 0.50
N PHE A 16 -27.73 17.07 0.49
CA PHE A 16 -28.32 18.40 0.34
C PHE A 16 -28.55 19.00 1.73
N ARG A 17 -27.83 20.08 2.06
CA ARG A 17 -27.95 20.81 3.34
C ARG A 17 -27.82 22.31 3.09
N ASP A 18 -28.58 23.10 3.82
CA ASP A 18 -28.57 24.57 3.72
C ASP A 18 -28.71 25.09 2.27
N HIS A 19 -29.62 24.49 1.49
CA HIS A 19 -29.87 24.84 0.09
C HIS A 19 -28.66 24.63 -0.85
N ALA A 20 -27.67 23.80 -0.46
CA ALA A 20 -26.50 23.47 -1.27
C ALA A 20 -26.14 21.98 -1.19
N HIS A 21 -25.52 21.46 -2.27
CA HIS A 21 -24.87 20.16 -2.23
C HIS A 21 -23.55 20.27 -1.47
N ARG A 22 -23.35 19.40 -0.48
CA ARG A 22 -22.11 19.31 0.29
C ARG A 22 -21.59 17.89 0.26
N TYR A 23 -20.27 17.77 0.15
CA TYR A 23 -19.56 16.52 0.35
C TYR A 23 -19.39 16.30 1.85
N ILE A 24 -19.76 15.12 2.32
CA ILE A 24 -19.50 14.68 3.68
C ILE A 24 -18.63 13.43 3.66
N ARG A 25 -17.71 13.33 4.61
CA ARG A 25 -16.90 12.15 4.87
C ARG A 25 -17.30 11.54 6.22
N SER A 26 -17.00 10.28 6.40
CA SER A 26 -17.08 9.65 7.71
C SER A 26 -15.93 10.15 8.59
N ASP A 27 -16.21 10.28 9.87
CA ASP A 27 -15.27 10.57 10.94
C ASP A 27 -14.36 9.38 11.28
N ASP A 28 -14.86 8.17 11.06
CA ASP A 28 -14.18 6.89 11.36
C ASP A 28 -13.52 6.24 10.14
N GLY A 29 -13.47 6.92 8.99
CA GLY A 29 -12.88 6.41 7.75
C GLY A 29 -13.68 5.32 7.03
N THR A 30 -14.90 5.00 7.48
CA THR A 30 -15.79 4.06 6.78
C THR A 30 -16.32 4.63 5.47
N LEU A 31 -16.48 3.78 4.47
CA LEU A 31 -16.98 4.15 3.16
C LEU A 31 -18.50 4.32 3.17
N PHE A 32 -19.00 5.05 2.20
CA PHE A 32 -20.42 5.17 1.87
C PHE A 32 -20.79 4.18 0.78
N SER A 33 -22.04 3.75 0.79
CA SER A 33 -22.67 3.15 -0.36
C SER A 33 -23.89 3.98 -0.71
N ASN A 34 -23.85 4.59 -1.89
CA ASN A 34 -24.73 5.71 -2.26
C ASN A 34 -24.62 6.87 -1.27
N ASP A 35 -25.67 7.11 -0.49
CA ASP A 35 -25.78 8.15 0.53
C ASP A 35 -25.71 7.58 1.96
N ARG A 36 -25.52 6.27 2.12
CA ARG A 36 -25.53 5.57 3.42
C ARG A 36 -24.13 5.22 3.89
N LYS A 37 -23.78 5.62 5.12
CA LYS A 37 -22.55 5.20 5.80
C LYS A 37 -22.55 3.67 5.98
N THR A 38 -21.44 3.02 5.70
CA THR A 38 -21.26 1.57 5.84
C THR A 38 -20.41 1.24 7.06
N LYS A 39 -20.09 -0.06 7.25
CA LYS A 39 -19.07 -0.54 8.20
C LYS A 39 -17.78 -0.99 7.50
N ILE A 40 -17.60 -0.61 6.24
CA ILE A 40 -16.50 -1.07 5.37
C ILE A 40 -15.43 0.01 5.37
N LEU A 41 -14.20 -0.35 5.70
CA LEU A 41 -13.01 0.49 5.53
C LEU A 41 -12.40 0.23 4.14
N VAL A 42 -11.56 1.15 3.67
CA VAL A 42 -10.80 0.92 2.43
C VAL A 42 -9.96 -0.36 2.52
N ALA A 43 -9.33 -0.62 3.66
CA ALA A 43 -8.52 -1.82 3.90
C ALA A 43 -9.32 -3.13 3.75
N ASP A 44 -10.63 -3.09 4.01
CA ASP A 44 -11.51 -4.24 3.83
C ASP A 44 -11.78 -4.56 2.35
N LEU A 45 -11.68 -3.56 1.46
CA LEU A 45 -12.03 -3.75 0.07
C LEU A 45 -11.05 -4.73 -0.59
N PRO A 46 -11.57 -5.69 -1.39
CA PRO A 46 -10.76 -6.53 -2.25
C PRO A 46 -10.04 -5.72 -3.34
N GLU A 47 -8.94 -6.28 -3.85
CA GLU A 47 -8.11 -5.65 -4.90
C GLU A 47 -8.84 -5.36 -6.21
N TRP A 48 -9.95 -6.06 -6.49
CA TRP A 48 -10.75 -5.82 -7.69
C TRP A 48 -11.65 -4.58 -7.61
N TYR A 49 -11.65 -3.86 -6.48
CA TYR A 49 -12.27 -2.55 -6.39
C TYR A 49 -11.26 -1.47 -6.78
N VAL A 50 -11.50 -0.72 -7.84
CA VAL A 50 -10.55 0.24 -8.40
C VAL A 50 -10.88 1.63 -7.91
N TYR A 51 -9.89 2.34 -7.39
CA TYR A 51 -10.03 3.72 -6.95
C TYR A 51 -10.18 4.67 -8.15
N GLY A 52 -11.04 5.67 -7.99
CA GLY A 52 -11.24 6.70 -9.01
C GLY A 52 -12.32 7.69 -8.60
N ARG A 53 -12.64 8.60 -9.51
CA ARG A 53 -13.74 9.56 -9.35
C ARG A 53 -14.99 9.11 -10.10
N TYR A 54 -15.94 8.53 -9.37
CA TYR A 54 -17.20 8.01 -9.90
C TYR A 54 -18.37 8.87 -9.47
N HIS A 55 -19.23 9.30 -10.41
CA HIS A 55 -20.42 10.11 -10.12
C HIS A 55 -20.10 11.33 -9.23
N LYS A 56 -19.05 12.07 -9.59
CA LYS A 56 -18.50 13.25 -8.89
C LYS A 56 -17.90 12.98 -7.50
N ARG A 57 -17.80 11.72 -7.07
CA ARG A 57 -17.29 11.32 -5.74
C ARG A 57 -16.04 10.47 -5.89
N PHE A 58 -15.06 10.66 -5.02
CA PHE A 58 -13.96 9.71 -4.90
C PHE A 58 -14.44 8.40 -4.28
N GLY A 59 -14.02 7.28 -4.82
CA GLY A 59 -14.49 5.97 -4.39
C GLY A 59 -13.83 4.83 -5.12
N TYR A 60 -14.37 3.64 -4.89
CA TYR A 60 -13.86 2.37 -5.33
C TYR A 60 -14.97 1.60 -6.07
N MET A 61 -14.76 1.32 -7.35
CA MET A 61 -15.68 0.59 -8.21
C MET A 61 -15.21 -0.85 -8.43
N SER A 62 -16.08 -1.84 -8.20
CA SER A 62 -15.78 -3.24 -8.48
C SER A 62 -15.55 -3.43 -9.97
N THR A 63 -14.45 -4.05 -10.35
CA THR A 63 -14.21 -4.49 -11.73
C THR A 63 -14.41 -5.99 -11.91
N LYS A 64 -14.70 -6.69 -10.81
CA LYS A 64 -15.07 -8.11 -10.80
C LYS A 64 -16.56 -8.27 -11.08
N GLY A 65 -16.87 -9.24 -11.93
CA GLY A 65 -18.23 -9.56 -12.35
C GLY A 65 -18.75 -8.67 -13.47
N ILE A 66 -17.89 -7.83 -14.09
CA ILE A 66 -18.27 -7.09 -15.30
C ILE A 66 -18.55 -8.10 -16.42
N THR A 67 -19.73 -8.01 -17.00
CA THR A 67 -20.21 -8.91 -18.07
C THR A 67 -20.14 -8.27 -19.44
N ASP A 68 -20.24 -6.94 -19.52
CA ASP A 68 -20.21 -6.20 -20.78
C ASP A 68 -19.68 -4.77 -20.58
N LEU A 69 -18.99 -4.26 -21.60
CA LEU A 69 -18.39 -2.93 -21.64
C LEU A 69 -18.63 -2.27 -22.99
N ARG A 70 -19.08 -1.02 -22.98
CA ARG A 70 -19.26 -0.22 -24.19
C ARG A 70 -18.57 1.12 -24.06
N TYR A 71 -17.53 1.33 -24.85
CA TYR A 71 -16.84 2.61 -24.95
C TYR A 71 -17.50 3.50 -26.01
N VAL A 72 -17.69 4.78 -25.70
CA VAL A 72 -18.27 5.79 -26.58
C VAL A 72 -17.35 7.02 -26.56
N PRO A 73 -16.50 7.18 -27.59
CA PRO A 73 -15.63 8.34 -27.70
C PRO A 73 -16.44 9.60 -28.07
N ASN A 74 -16.12 10.72 -27.42
CA ASN A 74 -16.68 12.02 -27.72
C ASN A 74 -15.78 12.75 -28.72
N LYS A 75 -16.22 12.88 -29.97
CA LYS A 75 -15.51 13.61 -31.03
C LYS A 75 -16.02 15.04 -31.24
N PHE A 76 -16.80 15.60 -30.31
CA PHE A 76 -17.28 16.99 -30.36
C PHE A 76 -16.33 17.97 -29.69
N THR A 77 -15.42 17.48 -28.85
CA THR A 77 -14.39 18.27 -28.16
C THR A 77 -13.00 17.70 -28.48
N ASN A 78 -11.97 18.55 -28.32
CA ASN A 78 -10.56 18.19 -28.46
C ASN A 78 -10.01 17.51 -27.19
N HIS A 79 -10.85 16.83 -26.40
CA HIS A 79 -10.40 16.12 -25.21
C HIS A 79 -10.14 14.63 -25.49
N TYR A 80 -9.12 14.07 -24.84
CA TYR A 80 -8.89 12.62 -24.75
C TYR A 80 -9.37 12.11 -23.40
N LEU A 81 -10.25 11.09 -23.38
CA LEU A 81 -10.87 10.44 -22.21
C LEU A 81 -11.81 11.29 -21.35
N LYS A 82 -11.48 12.56 -21.12
CA LYS A 82 -12.20 13.46 -20.18
C LYS A 82 -13.71 13.51 -20.43
N ASP A 83 -14.13 13.60 -21.69
CA ASP A 83 -15.54 13.64 -22.08
C ASP A 83 -16.02 12.32 -22.72
N ASP A 84 -15.15 11.32 -22.81
CA ASP A 84 -15.49 9.99 -23.32
C ASP A 84 -16.24 9.21 -22.24
N SER A 85 -17.08 8.25 -22.65
CA SER A 85 -17.90 7.47 -21.71
C SER A 85 -17.64 5.97 -21.88
N LEU A 86 -17.42 5.28 -20.77
CA LEU A 86 -17.41 3.82 -20.70
C LEU A 86 -18.62 3.34 -19.90
N TYR A 87 -19.52 2.63 -20.55
CA TYR A 87 -20.69 2.02 -19.94
C TYR A 87 -20.32 0.63 -19.43
N VAL A 88 -20.77 0.29 -18.22
CA VAL A 88 -20.39 -0.93 -17.49
C VAL A 88 -21.63 -1.70 -17.07
N ALA A 89 -21.66 -3.02 -17.32
CA ALA A 89 -22.71 -3.93 -16.87
C ALA A 89 -22.13 -5.11 -16.07
N TYR A 90 -22.84 -5.58 -15.04
CA TYR A 90 -22.43 -6.69 -14.15
C TYR A 90 -23.29 -7.96 -14.24
N GLY A 91 -24.35 -7.94 -15.04
CA GLY A 91 -25.25 -9.10 -15.19
C GLY A 91 -26.01 -9.16 -16.51
N GLY A 92 -25.74 -8.22 -17.42
CA GLY A 92 -26.47 -8.04 -18.68
C GLY A 92 -25.55 -7.72 -19.84
N LYS A 93 -26.18 -7.47 -20.99
CA LYS A 93 -25.52 -6.92 -22.18
C LYS A 93 -25.96 -5.48 -22.38
N ILE A 94 -25.05 -4.67 -22.87
CA ILE A 94 -25.30 -3.28 -23.24
C ILE A 94 -25.79 -3.27 -24.68
N GLU A 95 -26.98 -2.71 -24.89
CA GLU A 95 -27.64 -2.70 -26.19
C GLU A 95 -28.00 -1.27 -26.60
N ASP A 96 -28.11 -1.03 -27.91
CA ASP A 96 -28.62 0.23 -28.43
C ASP A 96 -30.12 0.36 -28.09
N ALA A 97 -30.48 1.48 -27.46
CA ALA A 97 -31.86 1.83 -27.21
C ALA A 97 -32.61 2.07 -28.54
N PRO A 98 -33.89 1.69 -28.65
CA PRO A 98 -34.72 2.12 -29.77
C PRO A 98 -34.76 3.64 -29.82
N LEU A 99 -34.51 4.24 -31.00
CA LEU A 99 -34.47 5.70 -31.18
C LEU A 99 -35.68 6.39 -30.52
N PRO A 100 -35.48 7.22 -29.48
CA PRO A 100 -36.58 8.01 -28.94
C PRO A 100 -36.93 9.14 -29.93
N ASN A 101 -38.23 9.38 -30.11
CA ASN A 101 -38.76 10.51 -30.91
C ASN A 101 -38.37 11.90 -30.36
N THR A 102 -37.67 11.98 -29.23
CA THR A 102 -37.38 13.21 -28.48
C THR A 102 -35.91 13.67 -28.54
N GLY A 103 -35.05 13.01 -29.32
CA GLY A 103 -33.80 13.63 -29.80
C GLY A 103 -32.66 13.83 -28.80
N ALA A 104 -32.70 13.25 -27.59
CA ALA A 104 -31.55 13.26 -26.70
C ALA A 104 -30.47 12.27 -27.18
N PHE A 105 -29.31 12.78 -27.59
CA PHE A 105 -28.17 11.98 -28.06
C PHE A 105 -27.60 11.04 -26.97
N TYR A 106 -27.86 11.33 -25.70
CA TYR A 106 -27.26 10.66 -24.54
C TYR A 106 -27.98 9.37 -24.10
N ASP A 107 -29.19 9.09 -24.58
CA ASP A 107 -30.00 7.93 -24.15
C ASP A 107 -30.00 6.80 -25.20
N ARG A 108 -28.83 6.52 -25.80
CA ARG A 108 -28.71 5.51 -26.87
C ARG A 108 -28.31 4.14 -26.40
N LEU A 109 -27.90 3.97 -25.14
CA LEU A 109 -27.52 2.66 -24.61
C LEU A 109 -28.42 2.31 -23.43
N ILE A 110 -28.79 1.04 -23.33
CA ILE A 110 -29.55 0.46 -22.22
C ILE A 110 -28.83 -0.79 -21.71
N GLY A 111 -29.23 -1.27 -20.53
CA GLY A 111 -28.67 -2.51 -19.95
C GLY A 111 -27.32 -2.32 -19.24
N TYR A 112 -26.85 -1.09 -19.05
CA TYR A 112 -25.71 -0.76 -18.22
C TYR A 112 -26.13 -0.45 -16.78
N ASP A 113 -25.22 -0.70 -15.83
CA ASP A 113 -25.38 -0.41 -14.41
C ASP A 113 -24.69 0.90 -14.00
N ASP A 114 -23.55 1.21 -14.63
CA ASP A 114 -22.72 2.38 -14.31
C ASP A 114 -22.09 3.00 -15.56
N ILE A 115 -21.65 4.26 -15.43
CA ILE A 115 -20.88 4.99 -16.46
C ILE A 115 -19.61 5.56 -15.82
N VAL A 116 -18.50 5.42 -16.54
CA VAL A 116 -17.16 5.89 -16.16
C VAL A 116 -16.69 6.90 -17.19
N TRP A 117 -16.06 7.98 -16.73
CA TRP A 117 -15.52 9.06 -17.56
C TRP A 117 -14.06 9.29 -17.21
N GLY A 118 -13.31 9.93 -18.10
CA GLY A 118 -11.94 10.37 -17.80
C GLY A 118 -10.92 9.24 -17.76
N GLY A 119 -9.81 9.49 -17.05
CA GLY A 119 -8.70 8.55 -16.96
C GLY A 119 -9.10 7.21 -16.32
N GLU A 120 -10.13 7.21 -15.47
CA GLU A 120 -10.68 6.02 -14.83
C GLU A 120 -11.15 4.95 -15.82
N ILE A 121 -11.44 5.32 -17.08
CA ILE A 121 -11.75 4.36 -18.16
C ILE A 121 -10.63 3.33 -18.30
N ILE A 122 -9.37 3.76 -18.29
CA ILE A 122 -8.21 2.87 -18.42
C ILE A 122 -8.15 1.91 -17.22
N SER A 123 -8.27 2.44 -15.99
CA SER A 123 -8.18 1.64 -14.77
C SER A 123 -9.30 0.60 -14.69
N VAL A 124 -10.52 0.95 -15.11
CA VAL A 124 -11.66 0.01 -15.15
C VAL A 124 -11.47 -1.06 -16.22
N LEU A 125 -10.97 -0.72 -17.41
CA LEU A 125 -10.67 -1.69 -18.46
C LEU A 125 -9.61 -2.71 -18.00
N ARG A 126 -8.51 -2.24 -17.39
CA ARG A 126 -7.46 -3.10 -16.84
C ARG A 126 -8.00 -4.01 -15.74
N GLY A 127 -8.78 -3.46 -14.82
CA GLY A 127 -9.43 -4.26 -13.78
C GLY A 127 -10.40 -5.30 -14.34
N ALA A 128 -11.18 -4.96 -15.38
CA ALA A 128 -12.09 -5.90 -16.04
C ALA A 128 -11.35 -7.04 -16.74
N GLN A 129 -10.22 -6.73 -17.40
CA GLN A 129 -9.35 -7.73 -18.01
C GLN A 129 -8.81 -8.71 -16.97
N ILE A 130 -8.32 -8.22 -15.83
CA ILE A 130 -7.69 -9.05 -14.79
C ILE A 130 -8.72 -9.82 -13.96
N TYR A 131 -9.77 -9.14 -13.48
CA TYR A 131 -10.67 -9.68 -12.45
C TYR A 131 -12.00 -10.19 -12.98
N SER A 132 -12.35 -9.86 -14.23
CA SER A 132 -13.53 -10.40 -14.92
C SER A 132 -13.18 -11.22 -16.16
N ASN A 133 -11.88 -11.32 -16.51
CA ASN A 133 -11.42 -12.01 -17.73
C ASN A 133 -12.14 -11.49 -18.99
N TYR A 134 -12.42 -10.19 -19.02
CA TYR A 134 -13.12 -9.53 -20.12
C TYR A 134 -12.10 -9.16 -21.22
N ASP A 135 -12.42 -9.46 -22.48
CA ASP A 135 -11.58 -9.07 -23.60
C ASP A 135 -11.78 -7.59 -23.95
N ILE A 136 -10.79 -6.77 -23.63
CA ILE A 136 -10.80 -5.32 -23.87
C ILE A 136 -10.21 -4.91 -25.22
N SER A 137 -9.71 -5.85 -26.03
CA SER A 137 -8.92 -5.55 -27.23
C SER A 137 -9.64 -4.60 -28.21
N SER A 138 -10.94 -4.83 -28.42
CA SER A 138 -11.77 -3.98 -29.29
C SER A 138 -11.96 -2.56 -28.76
N ILE A 139 -11.92 -2.36 -27.44
CA ILE A 139 -12.01 -1.03 -26.82
C ILE A 139 -10.65 -0.34 -26.86
N VAL A 140 -9.56 -1.08 -26.63
CA VAL A 140 -8.19 -0.56 -26.77
C VAL A 140 -7.96 -0.01 -28.18
N GLU A 141 -8.45 -0.70 -29.22
CA GLU A 141 -8.36 -0.19 -30.59
C GLU A 141 -9.14 1.12 -30.77
N GLN A 142 -10.35 1.24 -30.21
CA GLN A 142 -11.12 2.50 -30.24
C GLN A 142 -10.41 3.65 -29.51
N LEU A 143 -9.65 3.36 -28.44
CA LEU A 143 -8.81 4.35 -27.75
C LEU A 143 -7.68 4.85 -28.65
N LYS A 144 -7.08 3.96 -29.46
CA LYS A 144 -6.06 4.30 -30.46
C LYS A 144 -6.65 5.12 -31.61
N GLU A 145 -7.79 4.69 -32.17
CA GLU A 145 -8.50 5.44 -33.21
C GLU A 145 -8.88 6.86 -32.75
N LYS A 146 -9.30 7.01 -31.49
CA LYS A 146 -9.60 8.33 -30.89
C LYS A 146 -8.33 9.18 -30.73
N LYS A 147 -7.19 8.58 -30.35
CA LYS A 147 -5.89 9.26 -30.31
C LYS A 147 -5.49 9.75 -31.71
N GLU A 148 -5.53 8.88 -32.71
CA GLU A 148 -5.21 9.23 -34.10
C GLU A 148 -6.10 10.34 -34.65
N TRP A 149 -7.40 10.29 -34.35
CA TRP A 149 -8.33 11.35 -34.71
C TRP A 149 -7.93 12.70 -34.10
N LEU A 150 -7.52 12.75 -32.82
CA LEU A 150 -7.04 13.99 -32.20
C LEU A 150 -5.75 14.51 -32.85
N VAL A 151 -4.80 13.63 -33.15
CA VAL A 151 -3.55 13.99 -33.84
C VAL A 151 -3.84 14.61 -35.21
N ASN A 152 -4.81 14.06 -35.95
CA ASN A 152 -5.15 14.52 -37.30
C ASN A 152 -5.97 15.82 -37.31
N GLU A 153 -6.96 15.95 -36.43
CA GLU A 153 -7.86 17.12 -36.41
C GLU A 153 -7.28 18.31 -35.63
N TYR A 154 -6.43 18.05 -34.63
CA TYR A 154 -5.86 19.05 -33.73
C TYR A 154 -4.34 18.89 -33.59
N PRO A 155 -3.56 18.92 -34.70
CA PRO A 155 -2.13 18.65 -34.70
C PRO A 155 -1.30 19.65 -33.88
N ASP A 156 -1.77 20.88 -33.73
CA ASP A 156 -1.06 21.91 -32.94
C ASP A 156 -1.03 21.58 -31.44
N GLU A 157 -2.03 20.84 -30.95
CA GLU A 157 -2.14 20.42 -29.55
C GLU A 157 -1.63 18.98 -29.34
N PHE A 158 -1.96 18.08 -30.27
CA PHE A 158 -1.77 16.64 -30.12
C PHE A 158 -0.74 16.04 -31.08
N GLY A 159 -0.03 16.87 -31.85
CA GLY A 159 1.01 16.39 -32.77
C GLY A 159 2.12 15.61 -32.05
N PRO A 160 2.89 14.77 -32.77
CA PRO A 160 3.89 13.87 -32.17
C PRO A 160 4.95 14.55 -31.29
N GLU A 161 5.27 15.83 -31.54
CA GLU A 161 6.22 16.60 -30.74
C GLU A 161 5.61 17.20 -29.46
N ARG A 162 4.28 17.20 -29.34
CA ARG A 162 3.52 17.82 -28.23
C ARG A 162 2.88 16.80 -27.32
N TRP A 163 2.52 15.63 -27.85
CA TRP A 163 1.76 14.62 -27.13
C TRP A 163 2.26 13.21 -27.43
N ASP A 164 3.01 12.65 -26.48
CA ASP A 164 3.61 11.30 -26.54
C ASP A 164 2.82 10.29 -25.69
N PHE A 165 1.49 10.38 -25.69
CA PHE A 165 0.66 9.46 -24.92
C PHE A 165 0.63 8.08 -25.57
N ASP A 166 1.19 7.07 -24.92
CA ASP A 166 1.17 5.69 -25.41
C ASP A 166 0.00 4.90 -24.79
N VAL A 167 -0.95 4.52 -25.65
CA VAL A 167 -2.11 3.71 -25.25
C VAL A 167 -1.68 2.32 -24.82
N ASP A 168 -0.75 1.68 -25.54
CA ASP A 168 -0.31 0.32 -25.23
C ASP A 168 0.49 0.27 -23.93
N ALA A 169 1.31 1.30 -23.67
CA ALA A 169 2.03 1.44 -22.40
C ALA A 169 1.06 1.38 -21.21
N CYS A 170 -0.08 2.08 -21.29
CA CYS A 170 -1.10 2.10 -20.23
C CYS A 170 -1.65 0.71 -19.85
N PHE A 171 -1.64 -0.25 -20.79
CA PHE A 171 -2.11 -1.61 -20.56
C PHE A 171 -0.99 -2.62 -20.29
N SER A 172 0.28 -2.22 -20.39
CA SER A 172 1.45 -3.08 -20.16
C SER A 172 2.09 -2.94 -18.77
N GLU A 173 1.89 -1.80 -18.11
CA GLU A 173 2.42 -1.57 -16.75
C GLU A 173 1.77 -2.50 -15.70
N PRO A 174 2.39 -2.67 -14.51
CA PRO A 174 1.74 -3.31 -13.37
C PRO A 174 0.42 -2.61 -13.01
N PHE A 175 -0.63 -3.39 -12.69
CA PHE A 175 -1.94 -2.83 -12.37
C PHE A 175 -1.95 -2.19 -10.99
N ASP A 176 -2.11 -0.87 -10.96
CA ASP A 176 -2.41 -0.12 -9.74
C ASP A 176 -3.91 0.12 -9.63
N ASN A 177 -4.52 -0.42 -8.58
CA ASN A 177 -5.94 -0.27 -8.28
C ASN A 177 -6.22 0.96 -7.39
N GLY A 178 -5.20 1.74 -7.04
CA GLY A 178 -5.27 2.91 -6.17
C GLY A 178 -5.72 2.59 -4.74
N HIS A 179 -5.53 1.34 -4.29
CA HIS A 179 -5.67 1.01 -2.86
C HIS A 179 -4.50 1.62 -2.08
N PRO A 180 -4.76 2.11 -0.86
CA PRO A 180 -3.69 2.38 0.08
C PRO A 180 -2.84 1.13 0.27
N GLN A 181 -1.55 1.35 0.45
CA GLN A 181 -0.62 0.27 0.68
C GLN A 181 -1.01 -0.51 1.96
N LYS A 182 -1.09 -1.84 1.83
CA LYS A 182 -1.44 -2.72 2.95
C LYS A 182 -0.18 -3.14 3.70
N TYR A 183 -0.22 -2.95 5.01
CA TYR A 183 0.83 -3.36 5.93
C TYR A 183 0.38 -4.58 6.73
N TYR A 184 1.34 -5.43 7.06
CA TYR A 184 1.16 -6.60 7.89
C TYR A 184 2.18 -6.59 9.01
N ALA A 185 1.77 -7.12 10.15
CA ALA A 185 2.69 -7.55 11.18
C ALA A 185 3.09 -9.01 10.91
N ILE A 186 4.39 -9.28 11.04
CA ILE A 186 4.94 -10.63 11.19
C ILE A 186 5.53 -10.74 12.59
N THR A 187 5.18 -11.80 13.31
CA THR A 187 5.73 -12.08 14.63
C THR A 187 6.91 -13.02 14.45
N LEU A 188 8.06 -12.74 15.06
CA LEU A 188 9.27 -13.55 14.97
C LEU A 188 9.86 -13.76 16.37
N ASP A 189 10.80 -14.71 16.48
CA ASP A 189 11.53 -14.92 17.72
C ASP A 189 12.28 -13.63 18.10
N ASN A 190 12.20 -13.26 19.37
CA ASN A 190 12.89 -12.10 19.89
C ASN A 190 14.23 -12.52 20.48
N TYR A 191 15.29 -12.15 19.78
CA TYR A 191 16.67 -12.47 20.16
C TYR A 191 17.23 -11.49 21.20
N PHE A 192 16.49 -10.44 21.55
CA PHE A 192 16.88 -9.45 22.56
C PHE A 192 16.34 -9.78 23.96
N THR A 193 15.88 -11.02 24.20
CA THR A 193 15.41 -11.45 25.52
C THR A 193 16.16 -12.67 25.98
N PRO A 194 16.59 -12.73 27.27
CA PRO A 194 17.50 -13.75 27.75
C PRO A 194 17.15 -15.15 27.27
N SER A 195 18.13 -15.94 26.82
CA SER A 195 17.96 -17.29 26.27
C SER A 195 17.14 -18.30 27.11
N ILE A 196 16.93 -18.02 28.40
CA ILE A 196 16.05 -18.79 29.30
C ILE A 196 14.57 -18.43 29.17
N VAL A 197 14.24 -17.38 28.42
CA VAL A 197 12.89 -16.86 28.16
C VAL A 197 12.63 -16.91 26.66
N SER A 198 11.60 -17.65 26.28
CA SER A 198 11.09 -17.61 24.91
C SER A 198 10.18 -16.40 24.77
N SER A 199 10.53 -15.46 23.90
CA SER A 199 9.70 -14.30 23.64
C SER A 199 9.67 -13.98 22.14
N SER A 200 8.76 -13.09 21.76
CA SER A 200 8.47 -12.77 20.37
C SER A 200 8.45 -11.27 20.14
N LYS A 201 8.95 -10.81 18.99
CA LYS A 201 8.94 -9.41 18.56
C LYS A 201 8.13 -9.30 17.27
N ARG A 202 7.38 -8.21 17.13
CA ARG A 202 6.61 -7.91 15.92
C ARG A 202 7.42 -6.98 15.03
N TYR A 203 7.40 -7.26 13.74
CA TYR A 203 7.98 -6.45 12.69
C TYR A 203 6.89 -6.13 11.67
N TYR A 204 6.98 -4.98 11.02
CA TYR A 204 5.93 -4.50 10.13
C TYR A 204 6.44 -4.27 8.73
N GLY A 205 5.61 -4.51 7.73
CA GLY A 205 5.99 -4.25 6.34
C GLY A 205 4.87 -4.53 5.38
N THR A 206 5.09 -4.14 4.14
CA THR A 206 4.23 -4.48 3.03
C THR A 206 4.42 -5.95 2.66
N LEU A 207 3.48 -6.52 1.90
CA LEU A 207 3.62 -7.92 1.47
C LEU A 207 4.89 -8.17 0.65
N GLN A 208 5.33 -7.19 -0.15
CA GLN A 208 6.54 -7.26 -0.97
C GLN A 208 7.82 -7.19 -0.13
N GLU A 209 7.85 -6.33 0.89
CA GLU A 209 9.01 -6.24 1.81
C GLU A 209 9.12 -7.51 2.64
N ILE A 210 8.00 -8.05 3.12
CA ILE A 210 7.97 -9.33 3.84
C ILE A 210 8.38 -10.47 2.93
N GLU A 211 7.94 -10.48 1.67
CA GLU A 211 8.42 -11.47 0.69
C GLU A 211 9.93 -11.40 0.52
N SER A 212 10.48 -10.19 0.33
CA SER A 212 11.92 -9.99 0.18
C SER A 212 12.70 -10.44 1.42
N PHE A 213 12.16 -10.19 2.61
CA PHE A 213 12.69 -10.69 3.88
C PHE A 213 12.67 -12.22 3.93
N ILE A 214 11.54 -12.86 3.66
CA ILE A 214 11.39 -14.32 3.68
C ILE A 214 12.32 -15.00 2.67
N ASP A 215 12.49 -14.42 1.49
CA ASP A 215 13.38 -14.95 0.44
C ASP A 215 14.87 -14.84 0.82
N SER A 216 15.22 -13.97 1.77
CA SER A 216 16.58 -13.84 2.32
C SER A 216 16.91 -14.86 3.42
N LEU A 217 15.89 -15.54 3.96
CA LEU A 217 16.07 -16.52 5.04
C LEU A 217 16.65 -17.83 4.51
N ASP A 218 17.46 -18.48 5.34
CA ASP A 218 17.89 -19.85 5.08
C ASP A 218 16.69 -20.81 5.10
N GLN A 219 16.44 -21.48 3.98
CA GLN A 219 15.25 -22.32 3.83
C GLN A 219 15.26 -23.54 4.75
N ASP A 220 16.42 -24.08 5.10
CA ASP A 220 16.51 -25.28 5.94
C ASP A 220 16.25 -24.91 7.40
N GLN A 221 16.81 -23.79 7.86
CA GLN A 221 16.61 -23.27 9.21
C GLN A 221 15.18 -22.72 9.43
N PHE A 222 14.62 -21.98 8.47
CA PHE A 222 13.34 -21.29 8.59
C PHE A 222 12.22 -21.92 7.75
N SER A 223 12.33 -23.22 7.47
CA SER A 223 11.44 -23.95 6.57
C SER A 223 9.95 -23.77 6.90
N GLU A 224 9.59 -23.70 8.19
CA GLU A 224 8.20 -23.52 8.61
C GLU A 224 7.64 -22.15 8.18
N THR A 225 8.31 -21.06 8.55
CA THR A 225 7.91 -19.69 8.18
C THR A 225 7.90 -19.52 6.66
N VAL A 226 8.91 -20.03 5.95
CA VAL A 226 8.99 -19.97 4.48
C VAL A 226 7.81 -20.73 3.84
N ASN A 227 7.50 -21.94 4.30
CA ASN A 227 6.41 -22.75 3.75
C ASN A 227 5.03 -22.18 4.11
N ALA A 228 4.90 -21.59 5.31
CA ALA A 228 3.72 -20.85 5.73
C ALA A 228 3.46 -19.67 4.78
N PHE A 229 4.49 -18.87 4.46
CA PHE A 229 4.37 -17.74 3.55
C PHE A 229 4.01 -18.18 2.12
N ARG A 230 4.64 -19.24 1.61
CA ARG A 230 4.27 -19.83 0.30
C ARG A 230 2.81 -20.28 0.27
N SER A 231 2.31 -20.85 1.37
CA SER A 231 0.89 -21.24 1.50
C SER A 231 -0.04 -20.03 1.56
N PHE A 232 0.39 -18.96 2.23
CA PHE A 232 -0.34 -17.69 2.28
C PHE A 232 -0.49 -17.07 0.89
N LYS A 233 0.58 -17.03 0.10
CA LYS A 233 0.56 -16.55 -1.29
C LYS A 233 -0.36 -17.37 -2.20
N LYS A 234 -0.55 -18.66 -1.92
CA LYS A 234 -1.51 -19.54 -2.63
C LYS A 234 -2.97 -19.31 -2.22
N GLY A 235 -3.26 -18.33 -1.37
CA GLY A 235 -4.61 -17.92 -0.99
C GLY A 235 -5.12 -18.50 0.33
N LYS A 236 -4.34 -19.33 1.04
CA LYS A 236 -4.70 -19.78 2.40
C LYS A 236 -4.45 -18.62 3.36
N LYS A 237 -5.50 -17.96 3.87
CA LYS A 237 -5.33 -16.75 4.71
C LYS A 237 -5.13 -17.02 6.20
N ALA A 238 -5.60 -18.16 6.71
CA ALA A 238 -5.37 -18.59 8.09
C ALA A 238 -4.17 -19.55 8.15
N VAL A 239 -2.97 -19.02 7.99
CA VAL A 239 -1.72 -19.76 8.11
C VAL A 239 -0.99 -19.31 9.36
N THR A 240 -0.42 -20.28 10.06
CA THR A 240 0.36 -20.08 11.27
C THR A 240 1.80 -20.54 11.06
N HIS A 241 2.67 -20.10 11.98
CA HIS A 241 4.02 -20.62 12.15
C HIS A 241 4.38 -20.63 13.64
N HIS A 242 5.40 -21.38 14.04
CA HIS A 242 5.90 -21.41 15.40
C HIS A 242 6.86 -20.24 15.65
N VAL A 243 6.60 -19.54 16.75
CA VAL A 243 7.46 -18.49 17.31
C VAL A 243 7.44 -18.65 18.83
N ALA A 244 8.60 -18.67 19.46
CA ALA A 244 8.76 -18.84 20.90
C ALA A 244 7.97 -20.05 21.44
N TYR A 245 8.05 -21.19 20.73
CA TYR A 245 7.32 -22.43 21.02
C TYR A 245 5.78 -22.34 20.98
N ALA A 246 5.22 -21.27 20.40
CA ALA A 246 3.79 -21.09 20.24
C ALA A 246 3.40 -20.91 18.78
N GLU A 247 2.29 -21.50 18.36
CA GLU A 247 1.69 -21.19 17.07
C GLU A 247 1.17 -19.74 17.07
N LYS A 248 1.61 -18.95 16.09
CA LYS A 248 1.17 -17.58 15.85
C LYS A 248 0.63 -17.46 14.43
N PRO A 249 -0.36 -16.57 14.17
CA PRO A 249 -0.70 -16.19 12.81
C PRO A 249 0.54 -15.66 12.09
N LEU A 250 0.78 -16.13 10.86
CA LEU A 250 1.96 -15.72 10.09
C LEU A 250 1.94 -14.22 9.79
N LEU A 251 0.82 -13.73 9.26
CA LEU A 251 0.61 -12.32 8.90
C LEU A 251 -0.71 -11.83 9.45
N GLU A 252 -0.63 -10.70 10.14
CA GLU A 252 -1.80 -10.00 10.66
C GLU A 252 -1.90 -8.62 10.01
N PRO A 253 -3.03 -8.28 9.37
CA PRO A 253 -3.17 -6.97 8.75
C PRO A 253 -3.19 -5.87 9.82
N VAL A 254 -2.45 -4.80 9.58
CA VAL A 254 -2.46 -3.59 10.42
C VAL A 254 -2.95 -2.39 9.62
N THR A 255 -3.45 -1.38 10.31
CA THR A 255 -3.99 -0.18 9.64
C THR A 255 -2.96 0.93 9.65
N LEU A 256 -2.53 1.40 8.49
CA LEU A 256 -1.74 2.63 8.38
C LEU A 256 -2.61 3.84 8.78
N ILE A 257 -2.11 4.65 9.71
CA ILE A 257 -2.75 5.90 10.14
C ILE A 257 -2.10 7.09 9.45
N SER A 258 -0.77 7.16 9.47
CA SER A 258 0.02 8.24 8.88
C SER A 258 1.43 7.76 8.59
N GLU A 259 2.10 8.46 7.68
CA GLU A 259 3.50 8.24 7.34
C GLU A 259 4.27 9.57 7.36
N ASN A 260 5.57 9.48 7.59
CA ASN A 260 6.50 10.61 7.52
C ASN A 260 7.88 10.11 7.11
N TYR A 261 8.69 11.02 6.61
CA TYR A 261 10.08 10.78 6.28
C TYR A 261 10.96 11.76 7.05
N GLN A 262 11.98 11.25 7.71
CA GLN A 262 12.93 12.09 8.43
C GLN A 262 14.37 11.71 8.13
N SER A 263 15.26 12.69 8.30
CA SER A 263 16.70 12.45 8.25
C SER A 263 17.37 13.12 9.43
N LEU A 264 18.35 12.44 10.02
CA LEU A 264 19.17 12.96 11.11
C LEU A 264 20.64 12.85 10.73
N LYS A 265 21.47 13.73 11.28
CA LYS A 265 22.92 13.75 11.06
C LYS A 265 23.65 13.88 12.39
N GLU A 266 24.87 13.33 12.43
CA GLU A 266 25.81 13.51 13.54
C GLU A 266 25.18 13.27 14.91
N ARG A 267 24.67 12.06 15.13
CA ARG A 267 24.02 11.67 16.39
C ARG A 267 24.91 10.70 17.16
N SER A 268 24.97 10.87 18.49
CA SER A 268 25.54 9.90 19.41
C SER A 268 24.63 9.74 20.63
N TRP A 269 24.56 8.53 21.18
CA TRP A 269 23.75 8.18 22.34
C TRP A 269 24.28 6.90 22.99
N ASP A 270 23.96 6.70 24.26
CA ASP A 270 24.27 5.44 24.95
C ASP A 270 23.09 4.47 24.82
N PHE A 271 23.38 3.25 24.37
CA PHE A 271 22.47 2.12 24.35
C PHE A 271 22.89 1.13 25.43
N ILE A 272 21.93 0.62 26.20
CA ILE A 272 22.16 -0.38 27.25
C ILE A 272 21.37 -1.62 26.88
N ASN A 273 22.05 -2.76 26.72
CA ASN A 273 21.38 -4.02 26.42
C ASN A 273 20.79 -4.68 27.68
N ILE A 274 20.14 -5.84 27.52
CA ILE A 274 19.50 -6.59 28.61
C ILE A 274 20.47 -7.12 29.69
N TRP A 275 21.78 -7.06 29.47
CA TRP A 275 22.81 -7.49 30.43
C TRP A 275 23.56 -6.32 31.07
N ASP A 276 23.00 -5.11 30.99
CA ASP A 276 23.61 -3.87 31.47
C ASP A 276 24.94 -3.51 30.77
N CYS A 277 25.21 -4.10 29.60
CA CYS A 277 26.35 -3.71 28.76
C CYS A 277 26.01 -2.39 28.06
N ILE A 278 26.87 -1.39 28.27
CA ILE A 278 26.72 -0.06 27.68
C ILE A 278 27.53 0.03 26.39
N TYR A 279 26.85 0.47 25.34
CA TYR A 279 27.41 0.76 24.03
C TYR A 279 27.17 2.23 23.70
N THR A 280 28.22 3.03 23.60
CA THR A 280 28.10 4.38 23.08
C THR A 280 28.02 4.29 21.56
N MET A 281 26.88 4.65 20.99
CA MET A 281 26.59 4.60 19.57
C MET A 281 26.91 5.93 18.90
N LYS A 282 27.28 5.89 17.62
CA LYS A 282 27.33 7.09 16.76
C LYS A 282 26.96 6.76 15.32
N LEU A 283 26.40 7.75 14.62
CA LEU A 283 26.12 7.69 13.19
C LEU A 283 26.50 9.00 12.51
N HIS A 284 26.80 8.94 11.21
CA HIS A 284 27.01 10.12 10.39
C HIS A 284 25.69 10.67 9.84
N THR A 285 24.87 9.81 9.24
CA THR A 285 23.58 10.18 8.67
C THR A 285 22.62 8.99 8.74
N VAL A 286 21.34 9.26 8.99
CA VAL A 286 20.28 8.27 8.87
C VAL A 286 19.10 8.86 8.12
N PHE A 287 18.53 8.06 7.22
CA PHE A 287 17.24 8.32 6.59
C PHE A 287 16.23 7.32 7.13
N MET A 288 15.02 7.77 7.44
CA MET A 288 14.00 6.94 8.07
C MET A 288 12.66 7.15 7.43
N ASP A 289 12.09 6.06 6.95
CA ASP A 289 10.65 5.96 6.77
C ASP A 289 10.02 5.69 8.13
N ILE A 290 8.97 6.44 8.47
CA ILE A 290 8.29 6.39 9.76
C ILE A 290 6.81 6.16 9.51
N LEU A 291 6.25 5.14 10.15
CA LEU A 291 4.82 4.84 10.07
C LEU A 291 4.20 4.99 11.45
N LEU A 292 2.99 5.55 11.51
CA LEU A 292 2.08 5.33 12.62
C LEU A 292 1.04 4.31 12.16
N ILE A 293 1.02 3.17 12.82
CA ILE A 293 0.07 2.09 12.54
C ILE A 293 -0.84 1.84 13.73
N LYS A 294 -2.02 1.29 13.47
CA LYS A 294 -2.90 0.71 14.49
C LYS A 294 -2.81 -0.81 14.41
N ASP A 295 -2.42 -1.43 15.52
CA ASP A 295 -2.28 -2.88 15.71
C ASP A 295 -3.09 -3.28 16.96
N GLY A 296 -4.22 -3.96 16.74
CA GLY A 296 -5.21 -4.17 17.79
C GLY A 296 -5.77 -2.86 18.35
N ASP A 297 -5.61 -2.66 19.66
CA ASP A 297 -6.04 -1.45 20.38
C ASP A 297 -4.90 -0.43 20.59
N GLU A 298 -3.69 -0.73 20.09
CA GLU A 298 -2.51 0.12 20.26
C GLU A 298 -2.21 0.92 18.97
N TYR A 299 -1.69 2.12 19.16
CA TYR A 299 -1.08 2.92 18.09
C TYR A 299 0.43 2.85 18.24
N ILE A 300 1.14 2.45 17.19
CA ILE A 300 2.57 2.16 17.25
C ILE A 300 3.28 2.99 16.19
N ARG A 301 4.25 3.79 16.61
CA ARG A 301 5.21 4.42 15.69
C ARG A 301 6.31 3.41 15.39
N CYS A 302 6.52 3.15 14.11
CA CYS A 302 7.51 2.21 13.62
C CYS A 302 8.49 2.93 12.70
N ILE A 303 9.72 2.44 12.66
CA ILE A 303 10.82 3.04 11.90
C ILE A 303 11.48 2.03 10.99
N LYS A 304 11.89 2.47 9.81
CA LYS A 304 12.73 1.68 8.89
C LYS A 304 13.95 2.51 8.51
N PRO A 305 15.04 2.44 9.29
CA PRO A 305 16.20 3.28 9.07
C PRO A 305 17.15 2.72 8.02
N LYS A 306 17.82 3.65 7.33
CA LYS A 306 19.02 3.44 6.52
C LYS A 306 20.14 4.33 7.07
N ILE A 307 21.10 3.72 7.72
CA ILE A 307 22.12 4.36 8.58
C ILE A 307 23.49 4.29 7.90
N TYR A 308 24.17 5.42 7.85
CA TYR A 308 25.51 5.59 7.32
C TYR A 308 26.51 5.91 8.43
N GLY A 309 27.68 5.27 8.37
CA GLY A 309 28.75 5.47 9.35
C GLY A 309 28.35 5.03 10.77
N PHE A 310 27.62 3.93 10.87
CA PHE A 310 27.13 3.42 12.16
C PHE A 310 28.27 2.71 12.90
N CYS A 311 28.64 3.23 14.07
CA CYS A 311 29.71 2.71 14.90
C CYS A 311 29.29 2.64 16.37
N TYR A 312 29.98 1.81 17.14
CA TYR A 312 29.85 1.76 18.58
C TYR A 312 31.21 1.79 19.27
N HIS A 313 31.21 2.20 20.53
CA HIS A 313 32.29 2.02 21.48
C HIS A 313 31.72 1.21 22.66
N SER A 314 32.44 0.18 23.09
CA SER A 314 32.03 -0.66 24.23
C SER A 314 33.00 -0.48 25.39
N ASN A 315 32.43 -0.40 26.59
CA ASN A 315 33.17 -0.26 27.85
C ASN A 315 34.08 -1.47 28.15
N ALA A 316 33.92 -2.58 27.40
CA ALA A 316 34.74 -3.78 27.55
C ALA A 316 36.15 -3.64 26.96
N HIS A 317 36.39 -2.67 26.08
CA HIS A 317 37.69 -2.45 25.43
C HIS A 317 38.47 -1.32 26.12
N ALA A 318 39.76 -1.59 26.41
CA ALA A 318 40.63 -0.65 27.13
C ALA A 318 41.11 0.55 26.29
N GLU A 319 40.87 0.54 24.98
CA GLU A 319 41.25 1.60 24.04
C GLU A 319 40.02 2.38 23.55
N ASP A 320 40.21 3.67 23.25
CA ASP A 320 39.20 4.54 22.61
C ASP A 320 39.06 4.19 21.12
N HIS A 321 38.53 2.99 20.85
CA HIS A 321 38.36 2.44 19.51
C HIS A 321 36.88 2.36 19.14
N TRP A 322 36.52 3.02 18.05
CA TRP A 322 35.17 2.95 17.48
C TRP A 322 35.09 1.83 16.46
N GLU A 323 34.22 0.85 16.73
CA GLU A 323 33.99 -0.31 15.88
C GLU A 323 32.81 -0.05 14.93
N PRO A 324 32.98 -0.23 13.61
CA PRO A 324 31.86 -0.22 12.67
C PRO A 324 30.90 -1.38 12.94
N VAL A 325 29.59 -1.10 12.89
CA VAL A 325 28.57 -2.17 12.94
C VAL A 325 28.56 -2.91 11.61
N HIS A 326 28.91 -4.19 11.63
CA HIS A 326 28.99 -5.05 10.44
C HIS A 326 28.30 -6.42 10.62
N ASN A 327 27.75 -6.66 11.81
CA ASN A 327 27.00 -7.87 12.14
C ASN A 327 25.86 -7.53 13.11
N ALA A 328 24.96 -8.50 13.27
CA ALA A 328 23.83 -8.44 14.19
C ALA A 328 23.64 -9.81 14.83
N TRP A 329 23.20 -9.84 16.07
CA TRP A 329 22.84 -11.06 16.80
C TRP A 329 21.33 -11.31 16.86
N GLY A 330 20.55 -10.36 16.32
CA GLY A 330 19.09 -10.44 16.19
C GLY A 330 18.62 -11.46 15.15
N HIS A 331 17.30 -11.45 14.88
CA HIS A 331 16.71 -12.38 13.92
C HIS A 331 17.36 -12.22 12.54
N PRO A 332 17.83 -13.32 11.89
CA PRO A 332 18.43 -13.26 10.57
C PRO A 332 17.53 -12.56 9.55
N GLY A 333 18.13 -11.73 8.69
CA GLY A 333 17.43 -10.99 7.64
C GLY A 333 16.71 -9.71 8.07
N ILE A 334 16.64 -9.39 9.36
CA ILE A 334 16.06 -8.11 9.84
C ILE A 334 17.03 -6.95 9.62
N VAL A 335 18.25 -7.05 10.15
CA VAL A 335 19.31 -6.07 9.93
C VAL A 335 20.19 -6.53 8.77
N LEU A 336 20.39 -5.66 7.80
CA LEU A 336 21.13 -5.91 6.58
C LEU A 336 22.33 -4.95 6.52
N PHE A 337 23.44 -5.48 5.99
CA PHE A 337 24.72 -4.77 5.86
C PHE A 337 25.09 -4.65 4.39
N ASP A 338 25.37 -3.43 3.92
CA ASP A 338 25.90 -3.17 2.58
C ASP A 338 27.26 -2.48 2.66
N ASP A 339 28.31 -3.24 2.34
CA ASP A 339 29.70 -2.79 2.37
C ASP A 339 30.26 -2.42 0.98
N ARG A 340 29.42 -2.39 -0.08
CA ARG A 340 29.92 -2.27 -1.46
C ARG A 340 30.47 -0.89 -1.80
N LYS A 341 30.02 0.17 -1.12
CA LYS A 341 30.47 1.56 -1.35
C LYS A 341 30.79 2.26 -0.04
N GLU A 342 29.75 2.51 0.74
CA GLU A 342 29.82 3.08 2.08
C GLU A 342 29.10 2.11 3.02
N PRO A 343 29.78 1.62 4.10
CA PRO A 343 29.16 0.72 5.06
C PRO A 343 27.83 1.30 5.54
N THR A 344 26.76 0.61 5.16
CA THR A 344 25.38 1.02 5.42
C THR A 344 24.68 -0.09 6.18
N VAL A 345 24.00 0.30 7.26
CA VAL A 345 23.11 -0.58 8.01
C VAL A 345 21.68 -0.21 7.68
N LEU A 346 20.86 -1.17 7.28
CA LEU A 346 19.46 -0.96 6.95
C LEU A 346 18.59 -2.07 7.52
N THR A 347 17.31 -1.79 7.76
CA THR A 347 16.36 -2.83 8.19
C THR A 347 15.48 -3.27 7.03
N SER A 348 15.22 -4.58 6.92
CA SER A 348 14.34 -5.13 5.89
C SER A 348 12.87 -4.81 6.15
N LEU A 349 12.48 -4.72 7.42
CA LEU A 349 11.14 -4.42 7.92
C LEU A 349 11.17 -3.21 8.87
N PHE A 350 10.00 -2.65 9.14
CA PHE A 350 9.78 -1.60 10.14
C PHE A 350 9.85 -2.18 11.55
N LEU A 351 10.64 -1.53 12.40
CA LEU A 351 10.82 -1.85 13.81
C LEU A 351 9.82 -1.04 14.66
N PRO A 352 9.11 -1.64 15.64
CA PRO A 352 8.32 -0.88 16.59
C PRO A 352 9.24 -0.02 17.48
N GLU A 353 8.97 1.29 17.55
CA GLU A 353 9.80 2.23 18.30
C GLU A 353 9.08 2.77 19.53
N LYS A 354 7.80 3.17 19.39
CA LYS A 354 7.05 3.72 20.53
C LYS A 354 5.56 3.45 20.40
N LYS A 355 4.91 3.18 21.52
CA LYS A 355 3.47 2.95 21.61
C LYS A 355 2.75 4.17 22.16
N PHE A 356 1.52 4.37 21.69
CA PHE A 356 0.61 5.43 22.07
C PHE A 356 -0.77 4.85 22.35
N SER A 357 -1.41 5.35 23.40
CA SER A 357 -2.80 4.99 23.74
C SER A 357 -3.84 5.83 22.98
N ASP A 358 -3.40 6.88 22.29
CA ASP A 358 -4.26 7.84 21.60
C ASP A 358 -3.70 8.17 20.22
N VAL A 359 -4.59 8.20 19.21
CA VAL A 359 -4.21 8.44 17.81
C VAL A 359 -3.66 9.84 17.60
N LYS A 360 -4.21 10.85 18.28
CA LYS A 360 -3.78 12.23 18.12
C LYS A 360 -2.39 12.43 18.68
N ALA A 361 -2.12 11.89 19.86
CA ALA A 361 -0.78 11.87 20.43
C ALA A 361 0.25 11.19 19.50
N GLY A 362 -0.12 10.05 18.88
CA GLY A 362 0.76 9.37 17.92
C GLY A 362 1.03 10.19 16.66
N VAL A 363 0.01 10.86 16.11
CA VAL A 363 0.17 11.73 14.92
C VAL A 363 1.02 12.95 15.24
N ASP A 364 0.79 13.61 16.38
CA ASP A 364 1.59 14.76 16.80
C ASP A 364 3.07 14.35 16.98
N ALA A 365 3.31 13.23 17.65
CA ALA A 365 4.65 12.67 17.91
C ALA A 365 5.41 12.28 16.64
N LEU A 366 4.73 11.98 15.54
CA LEU A 366 5.34 11.66 14.24
C LEU A 366 6.15 12.84 13.66
N TYR A 367 5.81 14.07 14.07
CA TYR A 367 6.42 15.31 13.56
C TYR A 367 7.19 16.10 14.62
N SER A 368 6.86 15.94 15.90
CA SER A 368 7.40 16.80 16.96
C SER A 368 8.43 16.15 17.88
N GLU A 369 8.52 14.82 17.91
CA GLU A 369 9.42 14.10 18.81
C GLU A 369 10.67 13.58 18.09
N ASP A 370 11.78 13.52 18.84
CA ASP A 370 12.96 12.79 18.41
C ASP A 370 12.67 11.28 18.35
N ILE A 371 13.19 10.64 17.30
CA ILE A 371 13.04 9.22 17.06
C ILE A 371 14.10 8.44 17.83
N SER A 372 13.74 7.40 18.57
CA SER A 372 14.76 6.47 19.12
C SER A 372 15.26 5.51 18.03
N LEU A 373 16.57 5.26 18.01
CA LEU A 373 17.19 4.22 17.17
C LEU A 373 17.51 2.95 17.96
N ASP A 374 17.16 2.91 19.25
CA ASP A 374 17.37 1.75 20.12
C ASP A 374 16.76 0.47 19.55
N PRO A 375 15.58 0.47 18.89
CA PRO A 375 15.04 -0.76 18.29
C PRO A 375 15.98 -1.45 17.31
N VAL A 376 16.85 -0.69 16.61
CA VAL A 376 17.88 -1.26 15.72
C VAL A 376 19.01 -1.86 16.54
N CYS A 377 19.43 -1.16 17.60
CA CYS A 377 20.47 -1.64 18.51
C CYS A 377 20.05 -2.93 19.24
N GLU A 378 18.77 -3.09 19.57
CA GLU A 378 18.22 -4.34 20.12
C GLU A 378 18.45 -5.53 19.18
N ASP A 379 18.33 -5.34 17.87
CA ASP A 379 18.59 -6.39 16.88
C ASP A 379 20.09 -6.53 16.55
N ILE A 380 20.93 -5.52 16.81
CA ILE A 380 22.39 -5.61 16.64
C ILE A 380 23.01 -6.36 17.82
N PHE A 381 22.72 -5.94 19.06
CA PHE A 381 23.31 -6.44 20.30
C PHE A 381 22.38 -7.43 21.02
N ALA A 382 21.70 -8.29 20.25
CA ALA A 382 20.77 -9.31 20.72
C ALA A 382 21.53 -10.56 21.20
N ASP A 383 22.21 -10.46 22.34
CA ASP A 383 23.12 -11.47 22.89
C ASP A 383 22.45 -12.62 23.65
N GLY A 384 21.16 -12.85 23.42
CA GLY A 384 20.52 -14.13 23.74
C GLY A 384 19.12 -14.01 24.26
#